data_AF-A0A7V2IKG0-F1
#
_entry.id   AF-A0A7V2IKG0-F1
#
_cell.length_a   1.000
_cell.length_b   1.000
_cell.length_c   1.000
_cell.angle_alpha   90.00
_cell.angle_beta   90.00
_cell.angle_gamma   90.00
#
_symmetry.space_group_name_H-M   'P 1'
#
loop_
_entity.id
_entity.type
_entity.pdbx_description
1 polymer ?
#
loop_
_entity_poly.entity_id
_entity_poly.type
_entity_poly.pdbx_seq_one_letter_code
_entity_poly.pdbx_strand_id
1 'polypeptide(L)'
;GDRAALDPAEAERQQVARDFESLFLHQLLQTMRDTIPESDLEDESSEQIQGMAWSFLAQAMADQGGLGLWKAIYDQMPPTSAPPDADANGRPENTLDERL
;
A
#
# COMPACT_ATOMS: atom_id res chain seq x y z
N GLY A 1 -24.94 -20.20 6.51
CA GLY A 1 -25.29 -18.96 5.80
C GLY A 1 -24.03 -18.48 5.13
N ASP A 2 -24.01 -18.55 3.81
CA ASP A 2 -22.83 -18.50 2.94
C ASP A 2 -22.24 -17.08 2.85
N ARG A 3 -21.31 -16.74 3.75
CA ARG A 3 -20.69 -15.39 3.82
C ARG A 3 -19.16 -15.41 4.05
N ALA A 4 -18.49 -16.52 3.79
CA ALA A 4 -17.14 -16.76 4.33
C ALA A 4 -15.98 -16.66 3.33
N ALA A 5 -16.20 -16.34 2.05
CA ALA A 5 -15.13 -16.03 1.11
C ALA A 5 -15.26 -14.58 0.67
N LEU A 6 -14.25 -13.75 0.97
CA LEU A 6 -14.11 -12.43 0.37
C LEU A 6 -14.12 -12.61 -1.16
N ASP A 7 -14.89 -11.79 -1.87
CA ASP A 7 -14.85 -11.67 -3.32
C ASP A 7 -13.36 -11.56 -3.76
N PRO A 8 -12.88 -12.33 -4.75
CA PRO A 8 -11.50 -12.21 -5.23
C PRO A 8 -11.06 -10.77 -5.51
N ALA A 9 -11.96 -9.94 -6.06
CA ALA A 9 -11.67 -8.53 -6.33
C ALA A 9 -11.59 -7.67 -5.06
N GLU A 10 -12.26 -8.09 -3.99
CA GLU A 10 -12.15 -7.48 -2.67
C GLU A 10 -10.80 -7.80 -2.02
N ALA A 11 -10.36 -9.06 -2.11
CA ALA A 11 -9.05 -9.49 -1.62
C ALA A 11 -7.90 -8.77 -2.36
N GLU A 12 -8.03 -8.58 -3.68
CA GLU A 12 -7.04 -7.86 -4.50
C GLU A 12 -6.89 -6.40 -4.06
N ARG A 13 -8.00 -5.66 -3.86
CA ARG A 13 -7.92 -4.27 -3.38
C ARG A 13 -7.28 -4.16 -2.00
N GLN A 14 -7.57 -5.09 -1.10
CA GLN A 14 -6.93 -5.12 0.22
C GLN A 14 -5.42 -5.38 0.09
N GLN A 15 -5.00 -6.25 -0.82
CA GLN A 15 -3.59 -6.50 -1.08
C GLN A 15 -2.90 -5.24 -1.62
N VAL A 16 -3.45 -4.60 -2.64
CA VAL A 16 -2.90 -3.35 -3.21
C VAL A 16 -2.75 -2.26 -2.14
N ALA A 17 -3.72 -2.13 -1.23
CA ALA A 17 -3.66 -1.15 -0.15
C ALA A 17 -2.52 -1.44 0.84
N ARG A 18 -2.27 -2.71 1.16
CA ARG A 18 -1.18 -3.15 2.04
C ARG A 18 0.19 -2.99 1.37
N ASP A 19 0.26 -3.28 0.07
CA ASP A 19 1.48 -3.08 -0.72
C ASP A 19 1.84 -1.59 -0.78
N PHE A 20 0.84 -0.70 -0.95
CA PHE A 20 1.07 0.74 -0.89
C PHE A 20 1.53 1.21 0.50
N GLU A 21 0.92 0.71 1.58
CA GLU A 21 1.43 0.98 2.94
C GLU A 21 2.89 0.54 3.09
N SER A 22 3.26 -0.62 2.53
CA SER A 22 4.65 -1.11 2.59
C SER A 22 5.63 -0.17 1.89
N LEU A 23 5.25 0.37 0.73
CA LEU A 23 6.05 1.39 0.03
C LEU A 23 6.15 2.69 0.85
N PHE A 24 5.04 3.12 1.46
CA PHE A 24 5.04 4.30 2.32
C PHE A 24 5.94 4.11 3.54
N LEU A 25 5.88 2.95 4.19
CA LEU A 25 6.72 2.61 5.33
C LEU A 25 8.20 2.58 4.97
N HIS A 26 8.54 2.01 3.81
CA HIS A 26 9.90 2.06 3.31
C HIS A 26 10.40 3.49 3.17
N GLN A 27 9.63 4.35 2.49
CA GLN A 27 9.98 5.76 2.32
C GLN A 27 10.06 6.49 3.67
N LEU A 28 9.13 6.22 4.59
CA LEU A 28 9.12 6.81 5.93
C LEU A 28 10.38 6.46 6.70
N LEU A 29 10.77 5.19 6.72
CA LEU A 29 11.98 4.74 7.41
C LEU A 29 13.25 5.31 6.77
N GLN A 30 13.30 5.38 5.43
CA GLN A 30 14.40 6.04 4.74
C GLN A 30 14.50 7.52 5.13
N THR A 31 13.38 8.24 5.10
CA THR A 31 13.36 9.65 5.49
C THR A 31 13.75 9.85 6.95
N MET A 32 13.31 8.99 7.86
CA MET A 32 13.75 9.03 9.27
C MET A 32 15.26 8.83 9.39
N ARG A 33 15.82 7.85 8.66
CA ARG A 33 17.27 7.61 8.62
C ARG A 33 18.03 8.84 8.13
N ASP A 34 17.56 9.44 7.05
CA ASP A 34 18.22 10.60 6.43
C ASP A 34 18.12 11.87 7.31
N THR A 35 17.29 11.88 8.37
CA THR A 35 17.28 12.97 9.37
C THR A 35 18.39 12.88 10.42
N ILE A 36 19.04 11.72 10.53
CA ILE A 36 20.19 11.55 11.43
C ILE A 36 21.40 12.18 10.73
N PRO A 37 22.01 13.23 11.31
CA PRO A 37 23.15 13.87 10.69
C PRO A 37 24.34 12.91 10.67
N GLU A 38 25.00 12.81 9.51
CA GLU A 38 26.29 12.14 9.38
C GLU A 38 27.26 12.77 10.38
N SER A 39 27.80 11.97 11.29
CA SER A 39 28.78 12.43 12.27
C SER A 39 30.19 12.19 11.77
N ASP A 40 31.16 13.05 12.12
CA ASP A 40 32.58 12.84 11.83
C ASP A 40 33.17 11.55 12.46
N LEU A 41 32.37 10.81 13.24
CA LEU A 41 32.69 9.51 13.87
C LEU A 41 32.02 8.32 13.17
N GLU A 42 31.47 8.52 11.98
CA GLU A 42 30.87 7.43 11.19
C GLU A 42 31.95 6.54 10.58
N ASP A 43 32.35 5.56 11.37
CA ASP A 43 33.17 4.44 10.92
C ASP A 43 32.26 3.36 10.32
N GLU A 44 32.77 2.48 9.44
CA GLU A 44 32.03 1.37 8.82
C GLU A 44 31.24 0.50 9.84
N SER A 45 31.78 0.34 11.05
CA SER A 45 31.12 -0.40 12.13
C SER A 45 29.82 0.27 12.62
N SER A 46 29.75 1.60 12.58
CA SER A 46 28.58 2.36 12.99
C SER A 46 27.45 2.24 11.96
N GLU A 47 27.76 2.27 10.67
CA GLU A 47 26.80 2.07 9.57
C GLU A 47 26.16 0.67 9.65
N GLN A 48 26.96 -0.36 9.94
CA GLN A 48 26.47 -1.73 10.10
C GLN A 48 25.49 -1.85 11.29
N ILE A 49 25.82 -1.23 12.43
CA ILE A 49 24.95 -1.23 13.61
C ILE A 49 23.64 -0.50 13.32
N GLN A 50 23.72 0.67 12.67
CA GLN A 50 22.53 1.41 12.25
C GLN A 50 21.67 0.58 11.28
N GLY A 51 22.27 -0.06 10.28
CA GLY A 51 21.57 -0.92 9.33
C GLY A 51 20.84 -2.09 9.98
N MET A 52 21.43 -2.71 11.01
CA MET A 52 20.76 -3.72 11.83
C MET A 52 19.59 -3.14 12.62
N ALA A 53 19.76 -1.96 13.23
CA ALA A 53 18.70 -1.29 13.97
C ALA A 53 17.48 -0.98 13.07
N TRP A 54 17.72 -0.46 11.86
CA TRP A 54 16.67 -0.21 10.86
C TRP A 54 15.98 -1.49 10.40
N SER A 55 16.75 -2.57 10.18
CA SER A 55 16.19 -3.88 9.84
C SER A 55 15.27 -4.42 10.94
N PHE A 56 15.67 -4.32 12.21
CA PHE A 56 14.82 -4.74 13.33
C PHE A 56 13.56 -3.89 13.47
N LEU A 57 13.67 -2.57 13.26
CA LEU A 57 12.51 -1.69 13.27
C LEU A 57 11.52 -2.06 12.16
N ALA A 58 12.00 -2.24 10.93
CA ALA A 58 11.17 -2.65 9.80
C ALA A 58 10.47 -4.00 10.07
N GLN A 59 11.20 -4.98 10.59
CA GLN A 59 10.65 -6.29 10.97
C GLN A 59 9.57 -6.14 12.05
N ALA A 60 9.83 -5.36 13.11
CA ALA A 60 8.87 -5.15 14.19
C ALA A 60 7.57 -4.48 13.70
N MET A 61 7.66 -3.54 12.75
CA MET A 61 6.50 -2.94 12.12
C MET A 61 5.72 -3.93 11.25
N ALA A 62 6.41 -4.75 10.46
CA ALA A 62 5.80 -5.80 9.65
C ALA A 62 5.08 -6.85 10.52
N ASP A 63 5.71 -7.31 11.59
CA ASP A 63 5.16 -8.29 12.53
C ASP A 63 3.90 -7.77 13.24
N GLN A 64 3.81 -6.46 13.48
CA GLN A 64 2.62 -5.81 14.04
C GLN A 64 1.53 -5.50 13.00
N GLY A 65 1.75 -5.85 11.72
CA GLY A 65 0.79 -5.63 10.65
C GLY A 65 0.80 -4.20 10.07
N GLY A 66 1.96 -3.54 10.12
CA GLY A 66 2.16 -2.18 9.61
C GLY A 66 1.66 -1.11 10.58
N LEU A 67 1.28 0.05 10.05
CA LEU A 67 0.64 1.13 10.83
C LEU A 67 -0.89 1.05 10.76
N GLY A 68 -1.42 0.17 9.90
CA GLY A 68 -2.84 0.04 9.63
C GLY A 68 -3.40 1.08 8.67
N LEU A 69 -2.54 1.88 8.02
CA LEU A 69 -2.93 2.91 7.03
C LEU A 69 -3.59 2.28 5.81
N TRP A 70 -3.27 1.03 5.50
CA TRP A 70 -3.88 0.28 4.41
C TRP A 70 -5.41 0.28 4.47
N LYS A 71 -6.02 0.37 5.66
CA LYS A 71 -7.48 0.43 5.81
C LYS A 71 -8.06 1.73 5.27
N ALA A 72 -7.45 2.86 5.64
CA ALA A 72 -7.86 4.17 5.15
C ALA A 72 -7.59 4.32 3.64
N ILE A 73 -6.51 3.74 3.13
CA ILE A 73 -6.22 3.70 1.69
C ILE A 73 -7.28 2.87 0.96
N TYR A 74 -7.59 1.69 1.48
CA TYR A 74 -8.62 0.80 0.95
C TYR A 74 -10.00 1.47 0.92
N ASP A 75 -10.39 2.20 1.97
CA ASP A 75 -11.67 2.92 2.05
C ASP A 75 -11.80 4.03 0.99
N GLN A 76 -10.68 4.55 0.49
CA GLN A 76 -10.64 5.57 -0.57
C GLN A 76 -10.53 4.97 -1.98
N MET A 77 -10.33 3.65 -2.10
CA MET A 77 -10.28 3.02 -3.41
C MET A 77 -11.68 2.95 -4.03
N PRO A 78 -11.80 3.19 -5.35
CA PRO A 78 -13.06 2.97 -6.03
C PRO A 78 -13.47 1.49 -5.93
N PRO A 79 -14.77 1.19 -5.81
CA PRO A 79 -15.25 -0.19 -5.84
C PRO A 79 -14.89 -0.83 -7.19
N THR A 80 -14.51 -2.11 -7.17
CA THR A 80 -14.04 -2.86 -8.35
C THR A 80 -15.07 -2.98 -9.48
N SER A 81 -16.33 -2.60 -9.24
CA SER A 81 -17.44 -2.65 -10.19
C SER A 81 -17.60 -1.34 -10.97
N ALA A 82 -16.51 -0.83 -11.55
CA ALA A 82 -16.64 0.05 -12.71
C ALA A 82 -16.72 -0.84 -13.95
N PRO A 83 -17.86 -0.88 -14.69
CA PRO A 83 -17.92 -1.59 -15.96
C PRO A 83 -16.78 -1.14 -16.88
N PRO A 84 -16.22 -2.04 -17.71
CA PRO A 84 -15.15 -1.68 -18.65
C PRO A 84 -15.54 -0.57 -19.65
N ASP A 85 -16.85 -0.30 -19.80
CA ASP A 85 -17.41 0.73 -20.69
C ASP A 85 -18.06 1.91 -19.93
N ALA A 86 -17.74 2.10 -18.65
CA ALA A 86 -18.19 3.28 -17.92
C ALA A 86 -17.19 4.42 -18.12
N ASP A 87 -17.67 5.55 -18.64
CA ASP A 87 -16.85 6.76 -18.76
C ASP A 87 -16.34 7.23 -17.38
N ALA A 88 -15.45 8.22 -17.35
CA ALA A 88 -14.90 8.78 -16.10
C ALA A 88 -15.98 9.31 -15.10
N ASN A 89 -17.25 9.35 -15.50
CA ASN A 89 -18.41 9.72 -14.68
C ASN A 89 -19.38 8.55 -14.40
N GLY A 90 -19.00 7.30 -14.69
CA GLY A 90 -19.80 6.12 -14.38
C GLY A 90 -21.02 5.91 -15.28
N ARG A 91 -21.10 6.56 -16.45
CA ARG A 91 -22.21 6.39 -17.38
C ARG A 91 -21.93 5.21 -18.31
N PRO A 92 -22.89 4.30 -18.54
CA PRO A 92 -22.72 3.27 -19.55
C PRO A 92 -22.60 3.92 -20.94
N GLU A 93 -21.54 3.62 -21.69
CA GLU A 93 -21.48 3.94 -23.12
C GLU A 93 -22.67 3.31 -23.83
N ASN A 94 -23.61 4.14 -24.28
CA ASN A 94 -24.79 3.70 -24.98
C ASN A 94 -24.42 3.37 -26.42
N THR A 95 -23.91 2.16 -26.67
CA THR A 95 -23.82 1.59 -28.02
C THR A 95 -25.23 1.16 -28.45
N LEU A 96 -26.03 2.16 -28.81
CA LEU A 96 -27.37 1.96 -29.36
C LEU A 96 -27.29 1.07 -30.60
N ASP A 97 -28.04 -0.03 -30.54
CA ASP A 97 -28.57 -0.79 -31.66
C ASP A 97 -29.04 0.14 -32.81
N GLU A 98 -28.19 0.37 -33.82
CA GLU A 98 -28.57 0.97 -35.10
C GLU A 98 -28.60 -0.08 -36.23
N ARG A 99 -29.23 -1.24 -36.00
CA ARG A 99 -29.54 -2.18 -37.09
C ARG A 99 -30.95 -2.78 -36.95
N LEU A 100 -31.96 -1.95 -37.18
CA LEU A 100 -33.27 -2.36 -37.71
C LEU A 100 -33.59 -1.53 -38.95
#